data_AF-A0A379LS46-F1
#
_entry.id   AF-A0A379LS46-F1
#
_cell.length_a   1.000
_cell.length_b   1.000
_cell.length_c   1.000
_cell.angle_alpha   90.00
_cell.angle_beta   90.00
_cell.angle_gamma   90.00
#
_symmetry.space_group_name_H-M   'P 1'
#
loop_
_entity.id
_entity.type
_entity.pdbx_description
1 polymer ?
#
loop_
_entity_poly.entity_id
_entity_poly.type
_entity_poly.pdbx_seq_one_letter_code
_entity_poly.pdbx_strand_id
1 'polypeptide(L)'
;MEVPINVKSKLGHGSQFYIDLPICKSEDDICVIDETVRIDEVAVVSVLVVDDEESVLISMELLLQSWGYTVLVAFNVNDAINQYRLHQPQIIITDYHWMTIEQVWRY
;
A
#
# COMPACT_ATOMS: atom_id res chain seq x y z
N MET A 1 -17.28 -1.96 0.14
CA MET A 1 -18.09 -3.08 0.67
C MET A 1 -18.77 -2.55 1.92
N GLU A 2 -20.08 -2.31 1.87
CA GLU A 2 -20.84 -1.84 3.04
C GLU A 2 -21.33 -3.07 3.82
N VAL A 3 -20.81 -3.28 5.04
CA VAL A 3 -21.30 -4.33 5.95
C VAL A 3 -22.20 -3.66 7.00
N PRO A 4 -23.47 -4.09 7.15
CA PRO A 4 -24.39 -3.47 8.10
C PRO A 4 -23.95 -3.74 9.55
N ILE A 5 -24.01 -2.70 10.40
CA ILE A 5 -23.80 -2.83 11.84
C ILE A 5 -25.12 -3.16 12.56
N ASN A 6 -25.12 -4.23 13.34
CA ASN A 6 -26.29 -4.67 14.10
C ASN A 6 -26.19 -4.24 15.57
N VAL A 7 -27.34 -4.07 16.23
CA VAL A 7 -27.43 -3.72 17.65
C VAL A 7 -28.51 -4.53 18.38
N LYS A 8 -28.20 -4.95 19.61
CA LYS A 8 -29.16 -5.49 20.58
C LYS A 8 -29.04 -4.67 21.86
N SER A 9 -30.13 -4.05 22.32
CA SER A 9 -30.11 -3.22 23.53
C SER A 9 -31.37 -3.42 24.36
N LYS A 10 -31.21 -3.32 25.68
CA LYS A 10 -32.30 -3.29 26.65
C LYS A 10 -31.94 -2.31 27.76
N LEU A 11 -32.88 -1.42 28.10
CA LEU A 11 -32.69 -0.42 29.15
C LEU A 11 -32.21 -1.07 30.46
N GLY A 12 -31.14 -0.52 31.06
CA GLY A 12 -30.54 -1.04 32.29
C GLY A 12 -29.65 -2.28 32.11
N HIS A 13 -29.51 -2.83 30.90
CA HIS A 13 -28.66 -3.99 30.60
C HIS A 13 -27.51 -3.69 29.62
N GLY A 14 -27.44 -2.46 29.10
CA GLY A 14 -26.44 -2.02 28.14
C GLY A 14 -26.81 -2.33 26.69
N SER A 15 -25.84 -2.15 25.80
CA SER A 15 -25.99 -2.33 24.36
C SER A 15 -24.86 -3.20 23.81
N GLN A 16 -25.20 -4.12 22.92
CA GLN A 16 -24.26 -4.96 22.17
C GLN A 16 -24.32 -4.59 20.70
N PHE A 17 -23.17 -4.28 20.11
CA PHE A 17 -22.99 -4.05 18.68
C PHE A 17 -22.20 -5.21 18.07
N TYR A 18 -22.55 -5.63 16.87
CA TYR A 18 -21.86 -6.73 16.19
C TYR A 18 -21.98 -6.62 14.66
N ILE A 19 -21.02 -7.25 13.97
CA ILE A 19 -20.95 -7.39 12.52
C ILE A 19 -20.75 -8.86 12.19
N ASP A 20 -21.36 -9.32 11.10
CA ASP A 20 -21.17 -10.67 10.58
C ASP A 20 -20.20 -10.61 9.40
N LEU A 21 -19.04 -11.27 9.52
CA LEU A 21 -18.02 -11.33 8.48
C LEU A 21 -17.88 -12.77 7.97
N PRO A 22 -17.78 -12.99 6.66
CA PRO A 22 -17.50 -14.32 6.12
C PRO A 22 -16.10 -14.76 6.56
N ILE A 23 -15.98 -16.02 7.00
CA ILE A 23 -14.68 -16.62 7.29
C ILE A 23 -13.98 -16.88 5.95
N CYS A 24 -12.90 -16.17 5.67
CA CYS A 24 -12.04 -16.45 4.53
C CYS A 24 -10.96 -17.46 4.96
N LYS A 25 -10.68 -18.45 4.11
CA LYS A 25 -9.45 -19.23 4.27
C LYS A 25 -8.28 -18.30 3.93
N SER A 26 -7.25 -18.26 4.75
CA SER A 26 -5.97 -17.73 4.27
C SER A 26 -5.52 -18.65 3.14
N GLU A 27 -5.28 -18.07 1.97
CA GLU A 27 -4.39 -18.70 1.00
C GLU A 27 -2.99 -18.56 1.59
N ASP A 28 -2.61 -19.52 2.43
CA ASP A 28 -1.24 -19.63 2.90
C ASP A 28 -0.35 -20.10 1.74
N ASP A 29 -0.09 -19.20 0.81
CA ASP A 29 1.14 -19.22 0.01
C ASP A 29 2.08 -18.17 0.63
N ILE A 30 2.49 -18.41 1.87
CA ILE A 30 3.68 -17.77 2.40
C ILE A 30 4.85 -18.43 1.66
N CYS A 31 5.32 -17.80 0.59
CA CYS A 31 6.63 -18.11 0.04
C CYS A 31 7.65 -17.99 1.18
N VAL A 32 8.21 -19.12 1.60
CA VAL A 32 9.41 -19.13 2.44
C VAL A 32 10.49 -18.48 1.59
N ILE A 33 10.79 -17.22 1.88
CA ILE A 33 11.93 -16.52 1.29
C ILE A 33 13.15 -17.26 1.82
N ASP A 34 13.93 -17.87 0.93
CA ASP A 34 15.21 -18.48 1.27
C ASP A 34 16.07 -17.43 2.00
N GLU A 35 16.43 -17.71 3.26
CA GLU A 35 17.17 -16.80 4.15
C GLU A 35 18.61 -16.52 3.68
N THR A 36 19.00 -16.97 2.48
CA THR A 36 20.30 -16.65 1.89
C THR A 36 20.19 -15.62 0.76
N VAL A 37 19.64 -14.44 1.08
CA VAL A 37 19.95 -13.24 0.30
C VAL A 37 21.43 -12.94 0.50
N ARG A 38 22.26 -13.47 -0.40
CA ARG A 38 23.59 -12.93 -0.61
C ARG A 38 23.40 -11.49 -1.06
N ILE A 39 23.88 -10.55 -0.26
CA ILE A 39 24.07 -9.17 -0.70
C ILE A 39 25.30 -9.18 -1.62
N ASP A 40 25.19 -9.88 -2.74
CA ASP A 40 26.11 -9.73 -3.86
C ASP A 40 25.84 -8.32 -4.38
N GLU A 41 26.86 -7.44 -4.28
CA GLU A 41 26.88 -6.04 -4.73
C GLU A 41 25.51 -5.40 -4.90
N VAL A 42 25.00 -4.76 -3.84
CA VAL A 42 23.69 -4.06 -3.77
C VAL A 42 23.25 -3.61 -5.15
N ALA A 43 22.47 -4.43 -5.83
CA ALA A 43 21.82 -4.02 -7.07
C ALA A 43 21.03 -2.79 -6.67
N VAL A 44 21.33 -1.64 -7.27
CA VAL A 44 20.67 -0.37 -6.92
C VAL A 44 19.17 -0.59 -7.13
N VAL A 45 18.45 -0.81 -6.03
CA VAL A 45 17.02 -1.05 -6.06
C VAL A 45 16.36 0.30 -6.27
N SER A 46 15.53 0.39 -7.30
CA SER A 46 14.75 1.58 -7.61
C SER A 46 13.35 1.46 -7.01
N VAL A 47 12.95 2.52 -6.29
CA VAL A 47 11.69 2.62 -5.56
C VAL A 47 10.88 3.77 -6.14
N LEU A 48 9.63 3.52 -6.52
CA LEU A 48 8.67 4.56 -6.89
C LEU A 48 7.77 4.87 -5.71
N VAL A 49 7.86 6.10 -5.21
CA VAL A 49 7.00 6.62 -4.14
C VAL A 49 5.88 7.46 -4.74
N VAL A 50 4.65 7.20 -4.30
CA VAL A 50 3.45 7.79 -4.89
C VAL A 50 2.54 8.34 -3.79
N ASP A 51 2.41 9.67 -3.74
CA ASP A 51 1.70 10.40 -2.69
C ASP A 51 1.23 11.77 -3.21
N ASP A 52 0.09 12.29 -2.74
CA ASP A 52 -0.49 13.58 -3.16
C ASP A 52 -0.04 14.75 -2.28
N GLU A 53 0.83 14.48 -1.30
CA GLU A 53 1.46 15.49 -0.48
C GLU A 53 2.96 15.62 -0.82
N GLU A 54 3.36 16.80 -1.33
CA GLU A 54 4.74 17.07 -1.74
C GLU A 54 5.73 16.94 -0.58
N SER A 55 5.30 17.30 0.63
CA SER A 55 6.11 17.20 1.85
C SER A 55 6.50 15.75 2.16
N VAL A 56 5.59 14.81 1.88
CA VAL A 56 5.78 13.37 2.07
C VAL A 56 6.73 12.83 1.01
N LEU A 57 6.52 13.18 -0.26
CA LEU A 57 7.42 12.79 -1.35
C LEU A 57 8.87 13.20 -1.08
N ILE A 58 9.10 14.46 -0.68
CA ILE A 58 10.45 14.96 -0.36
C ILE A 58 11.06 14.20 0.83
N SER A 59 10.27 13.97 1.88
CA SER A 59 10.73 13.26 3.08
C SER A 59 11.11 11.81 2.76
N MET A 60 10.28 11.11 1.98
CA MET A 60 10.52 9.72 1.57
C MET A 60 11.68 9.60 0.59
N GLU A 61 11.82 10.54 -0.34
CA GLU A 61 12.96 10.62 -1.25
C GLU A 61 14.27 10.73 -0.48
N LEU A 62 14.39 11.72 0.40
CA LEU A 62 15.61 11.93 1.20
C LEU A 62 15.95 10.72 2.07
N LEU A 63 14.94 10.11 2.71
CA LEU A 63 15.13 8.96 3.58
C LEU A 63 15.64 7.75 2.81
N LEU A 64 14.98 7.38 1.71
CA LEU A 64 15.31 6.19 0.93
C LEU A 64 16.62 6.37 0.15
N GLN A 65 16.88 7.58 -0.36
CA GLN A 65 18.19 7.90 -0.95
C GLN A 65 19.31 7.79 0.07
N SER A 66 19.10 8.21 1.33
CA SER A 66 20.09 8.05 2.41
C SER A 66 20.43 6.58 2.72
N TRP A 67 19.53 5.66 2.37
CA TRP A 67 19.73 4.21 2.50
C TRP A 67 20.34 3.56 1.24
N GLY A 68 20.60 4.35 0.19
CA GLY A 68 21.24 3.89 -1.05
C GLY A 68 20.28 3.44 -2.15
N TYR A 69 18.97 3.70 -2.01
CA TYR A 69 17.99 3.44 -3.07
C TYR A 69 18.01 4.55 -4.13
N THR A 70 17.70 4.19 -5.38
CA THR A 70 17.29 5.18 -6.38
C THR A 70 15.80 5.43 -6.22
N VAL A 71 15.41 6.68 -5.98
CA VAL A 71 14.01 7.02 -5.71
C VAL A 71 13.42 7.78 -6.89
N LEU A 72 12.25 7.34 -7.33
CA LEU A 72 11.38 8.04 -8.24
C LEU A 72 10.18 8.52 -7.42
N VAL A 73 9.68 9.71 -7.71
CA VAL A 73 8.50 10.27 -7.05
C VAL A 73 7.40 10.51 -8.07
N ALA A 74 6.15 10.35 -7.64
CA ALA A 74 4.98 10.69 -8.44
C ALA A 74 3.88 11.30 -7.57
N PHE A 75 3.37 12.45 -7.98
CA PHE A 75 2.34 13.19 -7.23
C PHE A 75 0.91 12.72 -7.53
N ASN A 76 0.73 11.94 -8.59
CA ASN A 76 -0.58 11.45 -9.03
C ASN A 76 -0.44 10.14 -9.82
N VAL A 77 -1.58 9.49 -10.04
CA VAL A 77 -1.66 8.18 -10.72
C VAL A 77 -1.09 8.21 -12.14
N ASN A 78 -1.35 9.26 -12.93
CA ASN A 78 -0.85 9.32 -14.31
C ASN A 78 0.67 9.43 -14.35
N ASP A 79 1.24 10.26 -13.47
CA ASP A 79 2.68 10.39 -13.32
C ASP A 79 3.30 9.06 -12.84
N ALA A 80 2.68 8.41 -11.86
CA ALA A 80 3.14 7.11 -11.36
C ALA A 80 3.16 6.04 -12.45
N ILE A 81 2.11 5.98 -13.30
CA ILE A 81 2.06 5.06 -14.45
C ILE A 81 3.18 5.36 -15.45
N ASN A 82 3.43 6.64 -15.74
CA ASN A 82 4.50 7.05 -16.66
C ASN A 82 5.88 6.68 -16.13
N GLN A 83 6.16 7.00 -14.85
CA GLN A 83 7.39 6.65 -14.16
C GLN A 83 7.61 5.13 -14.14
N TYR A 84 6.55 4.37 -13.84
CA TYR A 84 6.60 2.91 -13.88
C TYR A 84 6.97 2.39 -15.27
N ARG A 85 6.29 2.86 -16.33
CA ARG A 85 6.57 2.42 -17.70
C ARG A 85 7.99 2.76 -18.16
N LEU A 86 8.51 3.92 -17.76
CA LEU A 86 9.82 4.40 -18.20
C LEU A 86 10.97 3.72 -17.45
N HIS A 87 10.83 3.52 -16.14
CA HIS A 87 11.94 3.13 -15.27
C HIS A 87 11.82 1.70 -14.71
N GLN A 88 10.64 1.08 -14.80
CA GLN A 88 10.38 -0.27 -14.29
C GLN A 88 10.92 -0.49 -12.86
N PRO A 89 10.46 0.31 -11.89
CA PRO A 89 10.92 0.21 -10.50
C PRO A 89 10.58 -1.14 -9.91
N GLN A 90 11.45 -1.65 -9.03
CA GLN A 90 11.26 -2.96 -8.39
C GLN A 90 10.29 -2.89 -7.22
N ILE A 91 10.15 -1.72 -6.60
CA ILE A 91 9.28 -1.48 -5.45
C ILE A 91 8.42 -0.26 -5.74
N ILE A 92 7.13 -0.34 -5.41
CA ILE A 92 6.21 0.79 -5.40
C ILE A 92 5.68 0.97 -3.97
N ILE A 93 5.79 2.18 -3.44
CA ILE A 93 5.24 2.58 -2.14
C ILE A 93 4.18 3.64 -2.41
N THR A 94 2.96 3.44 -1.92
CA THR A 94 1.84 4.35 -2.13
C THR A 94 0.94 4.39 -0.91
N ASP A 95 0.36 5.55 -0.62
CA ASP A 95 -0.65 5.69 0.43
C ASP A 95 -2.00 5.11 -0.03
N TYR A 96 -2.62 4.32 0.86
CA TYR A 96 -3.93 3.74 0.68
C TYR A 96 -5.05 4.80 0.61
N HIS A 97 -4.83 6.04 1.06
CA HIS A 97 -5.84 7.11 0.96
C HIS A 97 -6.36 7.35 -0.47
N TRP A 98 -5.60 6.93 -1.48
CA TRP A 98 -6.01 6.99 -2.89
C TRP A 98 -7.01 5.90 -3.30
N MET A 99 -7.25 4.86 -2.47
CA MET A 99 -8.27 3.84 -2.71
C MET A 99 -9.67 4.32 -2.29
N THR A 100 -10.17 5.39 -2.91
CA THR A 100 -11.61 5.43 -3.19
C THR A 100 -11.81 4.63 -4.48
N ILE A 101 -12.40 3.44 -4.35
CA ILE A 101 -12.58 2.40 -5.39
C ILE A 101 -13.30 2.91 -6.67
N GLU A 102 -13.78 4.15 -6.72
CA GLU A 102 -14.49 4.71 -7.87
C GLU A 102 -13.60 5.12 -9.07
N GLN A 103 -12.29 5.29 -8.91
CA GLN A 103 -11.46 5.80 -10.01
C GLN A 103 -10.74 4.74 -10.88
N VAL A 104 -10.73 3.47 -10.46
CA VAL A 104 -9.93 2.43 -11.12
C VAL A 104 -10.69 1.70 -12.25
N TRP A 105 -12.03 1.74 -12.29
CA TRP A 105 -12.84 0.96 -13.25
C TRP A 105 -13.48 1.77 -14.39
N ARG A 106 -12.80 2.81 -14.91
CA ARG A 106 -13.36 3.62 -16.01
C ARG A 106 -12.58 3.60 -17.33
N TYR A 107 -11.79 2.56 -17.58
CA TYR A 107 -11.26 2.26 -18.92
C TYR A 107 -11.50 0.80 -19.29
#